data_AF-A0ABD5XSK1-F1
#
_entry.id   AF-A0ABD5XSK1-F1
#
_cell.length_a   1.000
_cell.length_b   1.000
_cell.length_c   1.000
_cell.angle_alpha   90.00
_cell.angle_beta   90.00
_cell.angle_gamma   90.00
#
_symmetry.space_group_name_H-M   'P 1'
#
loop_
_entity.id
_entity.type
_entity.pdbx_description
1 polymer ?
#
loop_
_entity_poly.entity_id
_entity_poly.type
_entity_poly.pdbx_seq_one_letter_code
_entity_poly.pdbx_strand_id
1 'polypeptide(L)'
;MDWSDPAYEINKGLLFDDDERVDPTPDDQRFDVFRRGWGEAVDGDKADFGERAFRTLSWRNLGYRLGLLFDETPEPLQRELYAWCVKQLREQRGR
;
A
#
# COMPACT_ATOMS: atom_id res chain seq x y z
N MET A 1 -17.50 0.45 14.99
CA MET A 1 -17.19 -0.43 13.84
C MET A 1 -17.89 -1.75 14.12
N ASP A 2 -18.74 -2.21 13.19
CA ASP A 2 -19.39 -3.52 13.32
C ASP A 2 -18.45 -4.57 12.72
N TRP A 3 -17.89 -5.40 13.59
CA TRP A 3 -16.93 -6.45 13.25
C TRP A 3 -17.60 -7.70 12.67
N SER A 4 -18.93 -7.71 12.57
CA SER A 4 -19.72 -8.81 12.01
C SER A 4 -20.27 -8.54 10.60
N ASP A 5 -19.98 -7.36 10.04
CA ASP A 5 -20.32 -7.02 8.65
C ASP A 5 -19.49 -7.87 7.67
N PRO A 6 -20.09 -8.64 6.75
CA PRO A 6 -19.36 -9.36 5.72
C PRO A 6 -18.46 -8.45 4.86
N ALA A 7 -18.85 -7.18 4.69
CA ALA A 7 -18.04 -6.18 4.02
C ALA A 7 -16.78 -5.83 4.83
N TYR A 8 -16.80 -5.96 6.16
CA TYR A 8 -15.61 -5.77 7.00
C TYR A 8 -14.54 -6.81 6.67
N GLU A 9 -14.91 -8.09 6.58
CA GLU A 9 -13.96 -9.16 6.24
C GLU A 9 -13.42 -9.02 4.80
N ILE A 10 -14.26 -8.57 3.86
CA ILE A 10 -13.84 -8.29 2.47
C ILE A 10 -12.91 -7.08 2.40
N ASN A 11 -13.21 -6.02 3.16
CA ASN A 11 -12.48 -4.75 3.09
C ASN A 11 -11.26 -4.70 4.02
N LYS A 12 -11.05 -5.69 4.88
CA LYS A 12 -9.95 -5.72 5.85
C LYS A 12 -8.56 -5.54 5.25
N GLY A 13 -8.36 -6.01 4.02
CA GLY A 13 -7.10 -5.80 3.28
C GLY A 13 -6.91 -4.37 2.73
N LEU A 14 -7.99 -3.60 2.63
CA LEU A 14 -8.01 -2.24 2.11
C LEU A 14 -8.08 -1.16 3.21
N LEU A 15 -8.65 -1.49 4.37
CA LEU A 15 -8.73 -0.60 5.52
C LEU A 15 -7.38 -0.45 6.23
N PHE A 16 -7.25 0.61 7.01
CA PHE A 16 -6.11 0.87 7.89
C PHE A 16 -6.59 1.75 9.04
N ASP A 17 -5.99 1.57 10.21
CA ASP A 17 -6.23 2.38 11.40
C ASP A 17 -5.39 3.66 11.37
N ASP A 18 -4.11 3.55 10.97
CA ASP A 18 -3.15 4.65 10.97
C ASP A 18 -2.46 4.82 9.60
N ASP A 19 -2.36 6.07 9.10
CA ASP A 19 -1.58 6.39 7.90
C ASP A 19 -0.20 6.94 8.27
N GLU A 20 0.80 6.06 8.19
CA GLU A 20 2.20 6.35 8.53
C GLU A 20 3.03 6.76 7.30
N ARG A 21 2.42 6.91 6.12
CA ARG A 21 3.16 7.32 4.93
C ARG A 21 3.79 8.68 5.16
N VAL A 22 5.09 8.80 4.98
CA VAL A 22 5.79 10.10 4.99
C VAL A 22 5.83 10.65 3.56
N ASP A 23 5.74 11.98 3.42
CA ASP A 23 5.93 12.62 2.11
C ASP A 23 7.34 12.26 1.59
N PRO A 24 7.46 11.62 0.41
CA PRO A 24 8.76 11.26 -0.13
C PRO A 24 9.58 12.50 -0.46
N THR A 25 10.84 12.47 -0.06
CA THR A 25 11.85 13.38 -0.56
C THR A 25 12.22 13.04 -2.01
N PRO A 26 12.74 13.99 -2.80
CA PRO A 26 13.05 13.81 -4.22
C PRO A 26 14.09 12.72 -4.55
N ASP A 27 14.80 12.21 -3.55
CA ASP A 27 15.81 11.14 -3.64
C ASP A 27 15.21 9.72 -3.60
N ASP A 28 13.89 9.61 -3.65
CA ASP A 28 13.06 8.47 -4.11
C ASP A 28 13.30 7.10 -3.47
N GLN A 29 13.91 7.02 -2.29
CA GLN A 29 14.02 5.76 -1.51
C GLN A 29 12.65 5.11 -1.19
N ARG A 30 11.56 5.86 -1.31
CA ARG A 30 10.21 5.37 -1.02
C ARG A 30 9.59 4.59 -2.18
N PHE A 31 10.00 4.84 -3.43
CA PHE A 31 9.56 4.02 -4.56
C PHE A 31 10.11 2.59 -4.44
N ASP A 32 11.36 2.42 -4.04
CA ASP A 32 11.94 1.08 -3.84
C ASP A 32 11.22 0.30 -2.73
N VAL A 33 10.84 0.99 -1.65
CA VAL A 33 10.06 0.40 -0.54
C VAL A 33 8.66 -0.02 -1.01
N PHE A 34 8.02 0.82 -1.82
CA PHE A 34 6.74 0.51 -2.46
C PHE A 34 6.86 -0.72 -3.38
N ARG A 35 7.85 -0.72 -4.28
CA ARG A 35 8.11 -1.81 -5.23
C ARG A 35 8.43 -3.13 -4.53
N ARG A 36 9.18 -3.08 -3.42
CA ARG A 36 9.44 -4.27 -2.59
C ARG A 36 8.16 -4.88 -2.05
N GLY A 37 7.26 -4.05 -1.50
CA GLY A 37 5.96 -4.54 -1.05
C GLY A 37 5.14 -5.17 -2.18
N TRP A 38 5.18 -4.57 -3.37
CA TRP A 38 4.52 -5.15 -4.56
C TRP A 38 5.07 -6.53 -4.91
N GLY A 39 6.40 -6.67 -4.99
CA GLY A 39 7.05 -7.94 -5.29
C GLY A 39 6.69 -9.04 -4.28
N GLU A 40 6.70 -8.70 -2.99
CA GLU A 40 6.30 -9.62 -1.92
C GLU A 40 4.85 -10.14 -2.08
N ALA A 41 3.93 -9.32 -2.60
CA ALA A 41 2.57 -9.75 -2.91
C ALA A 41 2.52 -10.71 -4.11
N VAL A 42 3.26 -10.41 -5.17
CA VAL A 42 3.29 -11.20 -6.42
C VAL A 42 3.98 -12.55 -6.21
N ASP A 43 5.08 -12.57 -5.44
CA ASP A 43 5.86 -13.78 -5.17
C ASP A 43 5.11 -14.79 -4.28
N GLY A 44 3.90 -14.43 -3.82
CA GLY A 44 3.10 -15.28 -2.95
C GLY A 44 3.70 -15.44 -1.56
N ASP A 45 4.67 -14.59 -1.20
CA ASP A 45 5.24 -14.55 0.14
C ASP A 45 4.22 -13.91 1.08
N LYS A 46 3.28 -14.75 1.53
CA LYS A 46 2.30 -14.41 2.57
C LYS A 46 2.95 -14.40 3.96
N ALA A 47 4.27 -14.59 4.06
CA ALA A 47 4.96 -14.49 5.33
C ALA A 47 4.83 -13.05 5.86
N ASP A 48 3.97 -12.90 6.85
CA ASP A 48 3.87 -11.76 7.77
C ASP A 48 3.25 -10.44 7.29
N PHE A 49 2.45 -10.42 6.22
CA PHE A 49 1.42 -9.37 6.09
C PHE A 49 0.13 -9.71 6.86
N GLY A 50 0.26 -10.32 8.04
CA GLY A 50 -0.86 -10.71 8.88
C GLY A 50 -1.78 -9.55 9.28
N GLU A 51 -2.79 -9.83 10.11
CA GLU A 51 -3.82 -8.89 10.56
C GLU A 51 -3.29 -7.56 11.13
N ARG A 52 -2.02 -7.51 11.58
CA ARG A 52 -1.34 -6.29 12.04
C ARG A 52 -0.73 -5.46 10.92
N ALA A 53 -0.26 -6.06 9.83
CA ALA A 53 0.36 -5.35 8.72
C ALA A 53 -0.66 -4.52 7.92
N PHE A 54 -1.94 -4.90 7.96
CA PHE A 54 -3.02 -4.11 7.36
C PHE A 54 -3.53 -2.97 8.26
N ARG A 55 -3.14 -2.89 9.54
CA ARG A 55 -3.55 -1.79 10.42
C ARG A 55 -2.85 -0.48 10.10
N THR A 56 -1.62 -0.52 9.59
CA THR A 56 -0.90 0.69 9.19
C THR A 56 -0.79 0.80 7.69
N LEU A 57 -0.96 2.01 7.17
CA LEU A 57 -0.67 2.34 5.78
C LEU A 57 0.73 2.94 5.69
N SER A 58 1.69 2.12 5.27
CA SER A 58 3.05 2.54 4.90
C SER A 58 3.23 2.44 3.37
N TRP A 59 4.31 2.98 2.82
CA TRP A 59 4.62 2.83 1.39
C TRP A 59 4.79 1.37 0.96
N ARG A 60 5.40 0.54 1.82
CA ARG A 60 5.54 -0.91 1.58
C ARG A 60 4.17 -1.60 1.59
N ASN A 61 3.33 -1.30 2.57
CA ASN A 61 2.02 -1.93 2.72
C ASN A 61 1.08 -1.53 1.58
N LEU A 62 1.16 -0.27 1.12
CA LEU A 62 0.44 0.17 -0.06
C LEU A 62 0.89 -0.61 -1.30
N GLY A 63 2.20 -0.76 -1.51
CA GLY A 63 2.73 -1.58 -2.60
C GLY A 63 2.23 -3.02 -2.56
N TYR A 64 2.22 -3.64 -1.37
CA TYR A 64 1.70 -4.99 -1.17
C TYR A 64 0.21 -5.12 -1.52
N ARG A 65 -0.63 -4.19 -1.03
CA ARG A 65 -2.07 -4.16 -1.34
C ARG A 65 -2.34 -4.05 -2.83
N LEU A 66 -1.58 -3.21 -3.52
CA LEU A 66 -1.74 -3.01 -4.96
C LEU A 66 -1.18 -4.19 -5.77
N GLY A 67 -0.12 -4.84 -5.30
CA GLY A 67 0.38 -6.09 -5.89
C GLY A 67 -0.64 -7.24 -5.78
N LEU A 68 -1.38 -7.34 -4.67
CA LEU A 68 -2.49 -8.30 -4.56
C LEU A 68 -3.66 -8.01 -5.52
N LEU A 69 -3.82 -6.74 -5.93
CA LEU A 69 -4.93 -6.31 -6.79
C LEU A 69 -4.59 -6.40 -8.28
N PHE A 70 -3.35 -6.10 -8.64
CA PHE A 70 -2.92 -5.92 -10.02
C PHE A 70 -1.92 -6.99 -10.50
N ASP A 71 -1.53 -7.92 -9.63
CA ASP A 71 -0.57 -8.99 -9.91
C ASP A 71 0.75 -8.45 -10.50
N GLU A 72 1.44 -9.25 -11.31
CA GLU A 72 2.67 -8.86 -11.99
C GLU A 72 2.43 -7.67 -12.92
N THR A 73 3.00 -6.51 -12.57
CA THR A 73 2.86 -5.26 -13.30
C THR A 73 4.24 -4.68 -13.61
N PRO A 74 4.54 -4.23 -14.85
CA PRO A 74 5.80 -3.61 -15.20
C PRO A 74 6.15 -2.39 -14.34
N GLU A 75 7.44 -2.22 -14.00
CA GLU A 75 7.92 -1.11 -13.15
C GLU A 75 7.43 0.28 -13.60
N PRO A 76 7.40 0.65 -14.90
CA PRO A 76 6.92 1.97 -15.30
C PRO A 76 5.48 2.26 -14.85
N LEU A 77 4.59 1.26 -14.90
CA LEU A 77 3.21 1.40 -14.45
C LEU A 77 3.13 1.47 -12.91
N GLN A 78 3.96 0.70 -12.21
CA GLN A 78 4.08 0.82 -10.75
C GLN A 78 4.55 2.23 -10.33
N ARG A 79 5.50 2.80 -11.08
CA ARG A 79 6.04 4.15 -10.84
C ARG A 79 5.00 5.24 -11.08
N GLU A 80 4.21 5.14 -12.15
CA GLU A 80 3.11 6.05 -12.41
C GLU A 80 2.06 6.02 -11.29
N LEU A 81 1.68 4.83 -10.84
CA LEU A 81 0.71 4.66 -9.76
C LEU A 81 1.25 5.19 -8.42
N TYR A 82 2.52 4.90 -8.10
CA TYR A 82 3.20 5.46 -6.94
C TYR A 82 3.21 7.00 -6.98
N ALA A 83 3.58 7.60 -8.12
CA ALA A 83 3.58 9.06 -8.27
C ALA A 83 2.18 9.67 -8.05
N TRP A 84 1.13 8.99 -8.52
CA TRP A 84 -0.25 9.39 -8.24
C TRP A 84 -0.57 9.32 -6.75
N CYS A 85 -0.18 8.25 -6.05
CA CYS A 85 -0.40 8.12 -4.60
C CYS A 85 0.35 9.19 -3.80
N VAL A 86 1.56 9.58 -4.21
CA VAL A 86 2.32 10.68 -3.60
C VAL A 86 1.57 12.00 -3.77
N LYS A 87 1.07 12.29 -4.98
CA LYS A 87 0.27 13.48 -5.23
C LYS A 87 -0.97 13.50 -4.34
N GLN A 88 -1.68 12.37 -4.26
CA GLN A 88 -2.88 12.23 -3.43
C GLN A 88 -2.60 12.46 -1.94
N LEU A 89 -1.49 11.94 -1.40
CA LEU A 89 -1.04 12.18 -0.02
C LEU A 89 -0.81 13.67 0.24
N ARG A 90 -0.14 14.36 -0.69
CA ARG A 90 0.14 15.81 -0.58
C ARG A 90 -1.14 16.64 -0.61
N GLU A 91 -2.10 16.29 -1.47
CA GLU A 91 -3.41 16.95 -1.53
C GLU A 91 -4.22 16.75 -0.23
N GLN A 92 -4.13 15.58 0.41
CA GLN A 92 -4.78 15.32 1.69
C GLN A 92 -4.17 16.08 2.86
N ARG A 93 -2.85 16.30 2.84
CA ARG A 93 -2.11 16.97 3.93
C ARG A 93 -2.00 18.48 3.76
N GLY A 94 -2.20 18.99 2.55
CA GLY A 94 -2.28 20.43 2.25
C GLY A 94 -3.69 21.02 2.38
N ARG A 95 -4.68 20.19 2.72
CA ARG A 95 -6.01 20.59 3.22
C ARG A 95 -6.02 20.57 4.74
#